data_AF-G0P6U1-F1
#
_entry.id   AF-G0P6U1-F1
#
_cell.length_a   1.000
_cell.length_b   1.000
_cell.length_c   1.000
_cell.angle_alpha   90.00
_cell.angle_beta   90.00
_cell.angle_gamma   90.00
#
_symmetry.space_group_name_H-M   'P 1'
#
loop_
_entity.id
_entity.type
_entity.pdbx_description
1 polymer ?
#
loop_
_entity_poly.entity_id
_entity_poly.type
_entity_poly.pdbx_seq_one_letter_code
_entity_poly.pdbx_strand_id
1 'polypeptide(L)'
;MHNELVEADQCYVKALAYDPGNTEALVLRARTTPLVSAIDRKMLKTVHNLRNEFAHLQHSTALRRMMRETYFLYVYHTVAIEGNTLSLGQTRAILESGMVIPGKSIREHNEVIGMDAALRFLNCSLLSKEHDSISIEDILEMHRRVLGNADPVEAGRVRTTQVYVGRFTPVPPEYVMDQLSDMVDWLNDESTLAMDPIERAAIAHYKLVLVHPFTDGNGRTARLLLNLIMMRSGFPPVILPVETRAEYYATLHVANLGDLRPFVRYVAKHSEASIQRYIGAMKTSSDNIINEEDTELTAEESEVSEKIEAECRAGN
;
A
#
# COMPACT_ATOMS: atom_id res chain seq x y z
N MET A 1 -7.16 -2.77 28.30
CA MET A 1 -5.94 -3.51 28.71
C MET A 1 -4.89 -3.66 27.61
N HIS A 2 -5.10 -4.40 26.51
CA HIS A 2 -4.03 -4.60 25.51
C HIS A 2 -3.61 -3.31 24.79
N ASN A 3 -4.57 -2.44 24.43
CA ASN A 3 -4.28 -1.17 23.75
C ASN A 3 -3.56 -0.17 24.68
N GLU A 4 -3.98 -0.09 25.95
CA GLU A 4 -3.37 0.80 26.96
C GLU A 4 -1.90 0.47 27.21
N LEU A 5 -1.51 -0.82 27.14
CA LEU A 5 -0.12 -1.21 27.32
C LEU A 5 0.75 -0.83 26.12
N VAL A 6 0.20 -0.93 24.91
CA VAL A 6 0.89 -0.46 23.69
C VAL A 6 1.05 1.05 23.72
N GLU A 7 0.02 1.79 24.11
CA GLU A 7 0.08 3.25 24.28
C GLU A 7 1.08 3.66 25.36
N ALA A 8 1.12 2.96 26.50
CA ALA A 8 2.11 3.21 27.55
C ALA A 8 3.55 3.02 27.05
N ASP A 9 3.83 1.92 26.34
CA ASP A 9 5.15 1.70 25.72
C ASP A 9 5.52 2.82 24.74
N GLN A 10 4.55 3.29 23.94
CA GLN A 10 4.75 4.41 23.02
C GLN A 10 5.07 5.73 23.73
N CYS A 11 4.47 6.00 24.89
CA CYS A 11 4.81 7.15 25.70
C CYS A 11 6.27 7.09 26.16
N TYR A 12 6.75 5.92 26.60
CA TYR A 12 8.15 5.75 27.03
C TYR A 12 9.14 5.86 25.86
N VAL A 13 8.81 5.31 24.69
CA VAL A 13 9.64 5.47 23.48
C VAL A 13 9.77 6.94 23.10
N LYS A 14 8.66 7.69 23.08
CA LYS A 14 8.68 9.13 22.80
C LYS A 14 9.47 9.91 23.84
N ALA A 15 9.30 9.60 25.13
CA ALA A 15 10.08 10.23 26.20
C ALA A 15 11.59 10.03 25.99
N LEU A 16 12.02 8.81 25.63
CA LEU A 16 13.44 8.51 25.35
C LEU A 16 13.96 9.16 24.07
N ALA A 17 13.12 9.32 23.05
CA ALA A 17 13.52 9.99 21.81
C ALA A 17 13.73 11.50 22.01
N TYR A 18 12.93 12.12 22.89
CA TYR A 18 13.05 13.55 23.22
C TYR A 18 14.10 13.83 24.30
N ASP A 19 14.29 12.90 25.24
CA ASP A 19 15.28 12.96 26.32
C ASP A 19 16.06 11.63 26.40
N PRO A 20 17.17 11.50 25.65
CA PRO A 20 17.97 10.28 25.60
C PRO A 20 18.55 9.84 26.96
N GLY A 21 18.63 10.74 27.95
CA GLY A 21 19.14 10.47 29.28
C GLY A 21 18.08 9.99 30.29
N ASN A 22 16.81 9.87 29.89
CA ASN A 22 15.71 9.60 30.82
C ASN A 22 15.73 8.16 31.36
N THR A 23 16.28 7.98 32.56
CA THR A 23 16.42 6.67 33.21
C THR A 23 15.08 6.06 33.63
N GLU A 24 14.08 6.86 33.98
CA GLU A 24 12.74 6.39 34.33
C GLU A 24 12.06 5.74 33.11
N ALA A 25 12.08 6.43 31.98
CA ALA A 25 11.52 5.92 30.73
C ALA A 25 12.26 4.66 30.24
N LEU A 26 13.58 4.55 30.44
CA LEU A 26 14.36 3.33 30.14
C LEU A 26 13.86 2.13 30.93
N VAL A 27 13.69 2.28 32.26
CA VAL A 27 13.25 1.19 33.15
C VAL A 27 11.81 0.79 32.83
N LEU A 28 10.93 1.76 32.59
CA LEU A 28 9.53 1.48 32.25
C LEU A 28 9.42 0.78 30.90
N ARG A 29 10.16 1.24 29.87
CA ARG A 29 10.21 0.60 28.56
C ARG A 29 10.75 -0.83 28.62
N ALA A 30 11.78 -1.09 29.44
CA ALA A 30 12.33 -2.43 29.61
C ALA A 30 11.27 -3.43 30.12
N ARG A 31 10.31 -2.96 30.94
CA ARG A 31 9.21 -3.78 31.45
C ARG A 31 8.10 -3.99 30.40
N THR A 32 7.78 -2.97 29.60
CA THR A 32 6.70 -3.05 28.61
C THR A 32 7.11 -3.75 27.32
N THR A 33 8.36 -3.60 26.89
CA THR A 33 8.89 -4.15 25.61
C THR A 33 8.56 -5.63 25.37
N PRO A 34 8.87 -6.57 26.28
CA PRO A 34 8.59 -7.99 26.02
C PRO A 34 7.09 -8.29 25.88
N LEU A 35 6.24 -7.55 26.61
CA LEU A 35 4.80 -7.70 26.57
C LEU A 35 4.23 -7.18 25.26
N VAL A 36 4.62 -5.98 24.83
CA VAL A 36 4.16 -5.42 23.54
C VAL A 36 4.64 -6.26 22.36
N SER A 37 5.87 -6.80 22.41
CA SER A 37 6.35 -7.72 21.38
C SER A 37 5.52 -9.01 21.31
N ALA A 38 5.00 -9.50 22.43
CA ALA A 38 4.09 -10.66 22.44
C ALA A 38 2.71 -10.31 21.85
N ILE A 39 2.21 -9.10 22.13
CA ILE A 39 0.96 -8.58 21.55
C ILE A 39 1.11 -8.44 20.03
N ASP A 40 2.20 -7.85 19.56
CA ASP A 40 2.47 -7.63 18.14
C ASP A 40 2.57 -8.97 17.39
N ARG A 41 3.30 -9.95 17.92
CA ARG A 41 3.36 -11.31 17.33
C ARG A 41 1.99 -11.98 17.25
N LYS A 42 1.14 -11.79 18.28
CA LYS A 42 -0.22 -12.34 18.26
C LYS A 42 -1.08 -11.67 17.21
N MET A 43 -0.99 -10.34 17.08
CA MET A 43 -1.67 -9.56 16.03
C MET A 43 -1.27 -10.06 14.64
N LEU A 44 0.03 -10.11 14.34
CA LEU A 44 0.52 -10.58 13.03
C LEU A 44 0.04 -12.01 12.73
N LYS A 45 0.08 -12.92 13.71
CA LYS A 45 -0.45 -14.28 13.57
C LYS A 45 -1.94 -14.30 13.24
N THR A 46 -2.75 -13.45 13.87
CA THR A 46 -4.19 -13.33 13.55
C THR A 46 -4.39 -12.88 12.10
N VAL A 47 -3.66 -11.86 11.66
CA VAL A 47 -3.74 -11.36 10.28
C VAL A 47 -3.32 -12.45 9.27
N HIS A 48 -2.28 -13.22 9.57
CA HIS A 48 -1.87 -14.35 8.73
C HIS A 48 -2.93 -15.46 8.64
N ASN A 49 -3.61 -15.77 9.75
CA ASN A 49 -4.70 -16.75 9.73
C ASN A 49 -5.85 -16.28 8.82
N LEU A 50 -6.23 -15.00 8.91
CA LEU A 50 -7.24 -14.40 8.03
C LEU A 50 -6.81 -14.39 6.56
N ARG A 51 -5.54 -14.11 6.27
CA ARG A 51 -4.98 -14.23 4.91
C ARG A 51 -5.12 -15.65 4.38
N ASN A 52 -4.84 -16.66 5.20
CA ASN A 52 -4.97 -18.06 4.78
C ASN A 52 -6.45 -18.41 4.50
N GLU A 53 -7.39 -17.92 5.31
CA GLU A 53 -8.83 -18.06 5.02
C GLU A 53 -9.21 -17.39 3.69
N PHE A 54 -8.72 -16.18 3.45
CA PHE A 54 -8.91 -15.46 2.19
C PHE A 54 -8.38 -16.25 0.98
N ALA A 55 -7.20 -16.86 1.10
CA ALA A 55 -6.60 -17.65 0.03
C ALA A 55 -7.42 -18.91 -0.32
N HIS A 56 -8.26 -19.40 0.60
CA HIS A 56 -9.15 -20.54 0.37
C HIS A 56 -10.54 -20.15 -0.14
N LEU A 57 -10.83 -18.86 -0.32
CA LEU A 57 -12.08 -18.42 -0.92
C LEU A 57 -12.18 -18.90 -2.37
N GLN A 58 -13.31 -19.54 -2.68
CA GLN A 58 -13.59 -20.00 -4.04
C GLN A 58 -13.84 -18.82 -4.96
N HIS A 59 -13.33 -18.92 -6.19
CA HIS A 59 -13.49 -17.87 -7.18
C HIS A 59 -14.95 -17.79 -7.63
N SER A 60 -15.59 -16.66 -7.36
CA SER A 60 -17.00 -16.40 -7.71
C SER A 60 -17.12 -15.09 -8.50
N THR A 61 -18.29 -14.87 -9.11
CA THR A 61 -18.65 -13.58 -9.74
C THR A 61 -18.61 -12.44 -8.73
N ALA A 62 -19.08 -12.70 -7.49
CA ALA A 62 -19.00 -11.76 -6.39
C ALA A 62 -17.54 -11.38 -6.06
N LEU A 63 -16.62 -12.36 -6.05
CA LEU A 63 -15.20 -12.10 -5.79
C LEU A 63 -14.60 -11.21 -6.87
N ARG A 64 -14.85 -11.50 -8.15
CA ARG A 64 -14.40 -10.66 -9.28
C ARG A 64 -14.94 -9.24 -9.18
N ARG A 65 -16.22 -9.08 -8.86
CA ARG A 65 -16.83 -7.75 -8.64
C ARG A 65 -16.14 -7.01 -7.50
N MET A 66 -15.84 -7.68 -6.39
CA MET A 66 -15.15 -7.06 -5.26
C MET A 66 -13.68 -6.72 -5.58
N MET A 67 -12.99 -7.54 -6.39
CA MET A 67 -11.64 -7.22 -6.87
C MET A 67 -11.63 -5.94 -7.70
N ARG A 68 -12.61 -5.80 -8.62
CA ARG A 68 -12.78 -4.57 -9.42
C ARG A 68 -13.11 -3.35 -8.55
N GLU A 69 -13.99 -3.49 -7.58
CA GLU A 69 -14.32 -2.40 -6.66
C GLU A 69 -13.11 -1.98 -5.80
N THR A 70 -12.34 -2.95 -5.31
CA THR A 70 -11.14 -2.71 -4.52
C THR A 70 -10.07 -1.98 -5.33
N TYR A 71 -9.99 -2.26 -6.62
CA TYR A 71 -9.09 -1.56 -7.54
C TYR A 71 -9.38 -0.04 -7.57
N PHE A 72 -10.65 0.36 -7.74
CA PHE A 72 -11.03 1.78 -7.74
C PHE A 72 -10.83 2.43 -6.37
N LEU A 73 -11.14 1.71 -5.29
CA LEU A 73 -10.92 2.19 -3.92
C LEU A 73 -9.44 2.44 -3.63
N TYR A 74 -8.56 1.56 -4.09
CA TYR A 74 -7.13 1.73 -3.94
C TYR A 74 -6.66 3.04 -4.59
N VAL A 75 -7.02 3.26 -5.86
CA VAL A 75 -6.62 4.46 -6.59
C VAL A 75 -7.16 5.71 -5.89
N TYR A 76 -8.44 5.72 -5.48
CA TYR A 76 -9.02 6.84 -4.75
C TYR A 76 -8.25 7.16 -3.46
N HIS A 77 -8.08 6.17 -2.57
CA HIS A 77 -7.47 6.43 -1.27
C HIS A 77 -6.00 6.85 -1.38
N THR A 78 -5.23 6.23 -2.28
CA THR A 78 -3.80 6.54 -2.40
C THR A 78 -3.53 7.93 -2.98
N VAL A 79 -4.35 8.44 -3.91
CA VAL A 79 -4.22 9.82 -4.41
C VAL A 79 -4.80 10.84 -3.42
N ALA A 80 -5.89 10.50 -2.73
CA ALA A 80 -6.51 11.41 -1.76
C ALA A 80 -5.61 11.67 -0.53
N ILE A 81 -4.77 10.71 -0.13
CA ILE A 81 -3.74 10.91 0.91
C ILE A 81 -2.75 12.02 0.52
N GLU A 82 -2.43 12.16 -0.77
CA GLU A 82 -1.54 13.22 -1.28
C GLU A 82 -2.26 14.56 -1.51
N GLY A 83 -3.56 14.62 -1.26
CA GLY A 83 -4.36 15.86 -1.36
C GLY A 83 -5.20 15.99 -2.62
N ASN A 84 -5.30 14.95 -3.45
CA ASN A 84 -6.23 14.93 -4.57
C ASN A 84 -7.68 15.02 -4.06
N THR A 85 -8.50 15.88 -4.67
CA THR A 85 -9.83 16.25 -4.19
C THR A 85 -10.98 15.56 -4.93
N LEU A 86 -10.68 14.65 -5.87
CA LEU A 86 -11.69 13.85 -6.55
C LEU A 86 -12.37 12.90 -5.56
N SER A 87 -13.69 12.80 -5.63
CA SER A 87 -14.45 11.84 -4.82
C SER A 87 -14.30 10.41 -5.36
N LEU A 88 -14.60 9.40 -4.54
CA LEU A 88 -14.59 8.00 -4.99
C LEU A 88 -15.46 7.78 -6.24
N GLY A 89 -16.66 8.38 -6.29
CA GLY A 89 -17.55 8.29 -7.44
C GLY A 89 -16.98 8.96 -8.70
N GLN A 90 -16.28 10.08 -8.54
CA GLN A 90 -15.59 10.78 -9.64
C GLN A 90 -14.41 9.95 -10.15
N THR A 91 -13.57 9.44 -9.24
CA THR A 91 -12.45 8.54 -9.57
C THR A 91 -12.94 7.32 -10.32
N ARG A 92 -14.04 6.70 -9.87
CA ARG A 92 -14.67 5.57 -10.57
C ARG A 92 -15.15 5.96 -11.95
N ALA A 93 -15.85 7.09 -12.12
CA ALA A 93 -16.34 7.54 -13.42
C ALA A 93 -15.21 7.79 -14.43
N ILE A 94 -14.06 8.30 -13.96
CA ILE A 94 -12.86 8.49 -14.78
C ILE A 94 -12.31 7.13 -15.24
N LEU A 95 -12.12 6.19 -14.32
CA LEU A 95 -11.45 4.91 -14.61
C LEU A 95 -12.33 3.89 -15.32
N GLU A 96 -13.63 3.85 -15.01
CA GLU A 96 -14.56 2.86 -15.53
C GLU A 96 -15.25 3.34 -16.82
N SER A 97 -15.62 4.61 -16.89
CA SER A 97 -16.43 5.17 -17.99
C SER A 97 -15.67 6.15 -18.87
N GLY A 98 -14.40 6.43 -18.58
CA GLY A 98 -13.59 7.41 -19.33
C GLY A 98 -14.13 8.84 -19.23
N MET A 99 -14.91 9.15 -18.18
CA MET A 99 -15.51 10.46 -18.02
C MET A 99 -14.50 11.51 -17.55
N VAL A 100 -14.68 12.74 -17.98
CA VAL A 100 -13.95 13.91 -17.47
C VAL A 100 -14.87 14.72 -16.58
N ILE A 101 -14.38 15.12 -15.40
CA ILE A 101 -15.14 15.89 -14.42
C ILE A 101 -14.85 17.38 -14.62
N PRO A 102 -15.78 18.16 -15.20
CA PRO A 102 -15.56 19.58 -15.43
C PRO A 102 -15.42 20.33 -14.09
N GLY A 103 -14.57 21.36 -14.07
CA GLY A 103 -14.32 22.18 -12.87
C GLY A 103 -13.34 21.56 -11.87
N LYS A 104 -12.82 20.36 -12.13
CA LYS A 104 -11.72 19.74 -11.36
C LYS A 104 -10.39 19.87 -12.10
N SER A 105 -9.27 19.76 -11.38
CA SER A 105 -7.95 19.96 -11.98
C SER A 105 -7.63 18.83 -12.98
N ILE A 106 -7.05 19.20 -14.13
CA ILE A 106 -6.55 18.21 -15.11
C ILE A 106 -5.46 17.36 -14.48
N ARG A 107 -4.62 17.95 -13.62
CA ARG A 107 -3.57 17.21 -12.89
C ARG A 107 -4.17 16.12 -12.02
N GLU A 108 -5.28 16.39 -11.32
CA GLU A 108 -5.94 15.40 -10.47
C GLU A 108 -6.47 14.19 -11.27
N HIS A 109 -7.00 14.44 -12.47
CA HIS A 109 -7.43 13.36 -13.37
C HIS A 109 -6.22 12.53 -13.83
N ASN A 110 -5.14 13.21 -14.21
CA ASN A 110 -3.91 12.55 -14.67
C ASN A 110 -3.25 11.74 -13.56
N GLU A 111 -3.32 12.17 -12.30
CA GLU A 111 -2.84 11.39 -11.16
C GLU A 111 -3.67 10.13 -10.93
N VAL A 112 -4.99 10.20 -11.11
CA VAL A 112 -5.88 9.03 -11.04
C VAL A 112 -5.55 8.03 -12.15
N ILE A 113 -5.40 8.50 -13.39
CA ILE A 113 -5.07 7.66 -14.55
C ILE A 113 -3.66 7.05 -14.40
N GLY A 114 -2.68 7.84 -13.94
CA GLY A 114 -1.32 7.36 -13.70
C GLY A 114 -1.25 6.29 -12.61
N MET A 115 -1.98 6.47 -11.51
CA MET A 115 -2.07 5.45 -10.46
C MET A 115 -2.75 4.17 -10.93
N ASP A 116 -3.81 4.28 -11.75
CA ASP A 116 -4.44 3.13 -12.40
C ASP A 116 -3.44 2.38 -13.30
N ALA A 117 -2.74 3.09 -14.19
CA ALA A 117 -1.73 2.47 -15.05
C ALA A 117 -0.64 1.76 -14.23
N ALA A 118 -0.19 2.38 -13.13
CA ALA A 118 0.83 1.81 -12.25
C ALA A 118 0.34 0.55 -11.52
N LEU A 119 -0.91 0.54 -11.05
CA LEU A 119 -1.50 -0.63 -10.39
C LEU A 119 -1.73 -1.79 -11.39
N ARG A 120 -2.13 -1.48 -12.63
CA ARG A 120 -2.23 -2.49 -13.70
C ARG A 120 -0.87 -3.13 -14.00
N PHE A 121 0.19 -2.32 -14.10
CA PHE A 121 1.55 -2.83 -14.28
C PHE A 121 2.01 -3.73 -13.14
N LEU A 122 1.75 -3.32 -11.88
CA LEU A 122 2.02 -4.17 -10.72
C LEU A 122 1.34 -5.52 -10.87
N ASN A 123 0.03 -5.54 -11.16
CA ASN A 123 -0.76 -6.77 -11.22
C ASN A 123 -0.38 -7.69 -12.39
N CYS A 124 -0.12 -7.11 -13.58
CA CYS A 124 0.08 -7.88 -14.80
C CYS A 124 1.54 -8.26 -15.05
N SER A 125 2.50 -7.49 -14.53
CA SER A 125 3.93 -7.68 -14.80
C SER A 125 4.70 -8.14 -13.56
N LEU A 126 4.47 -7.50 -12.41
CA LEU A 126 5.30 -7.70 -11.22
C LEU A 126 4.79 -8.83 -10.29
N LEU A 127 3.57 -9.32 -10.49
CA LEU A 127 3.04 -10.48 -9.74
C LEU A 127 3.21 -11.81 -10.48
N SER A 128 3.78 -11.81 -11.69
CA SER A 128 4.08 -13.05 -12.41
C SER A 128 5.08 -13.91 -11.61
N LYS A 129 4.88 -15.23 -11.62
CA LYS A 129 5.81 -16.19 -10.98
C LYS A 129 7.18 -16.24 -11.64
N GLU A 130 7.32 -15.68 -12.83
CA GLU A 130 8.62 -15.58 -13.53
C GLU A 130 9.43 -14.37 -13.03
N HIS A 131 8.82 -13.49 -12.24
CA HIS A 131 9.44 -12.27 -11.72
C HIS A 131 9.76 -12.43 -10.23
N ASP A 132 10.88 -13.09 -9.95
CA ASP A 132 11.25 -13.52 -8.59
C ASP A 132 11.87 -12.40 -7.72
N SER A 133 12.60 -11.45 -8.32
CA SER A 133 13.27 -10.37 -7.59
C SER A 133 12.56 -9.02 -7.79
N ILE A 134 12.91 -8.01 -7.02
CA ILE A 134 12.46 -6.62 -7.25
C ILE A 134 13.69 -5.82 -7.66
N SER A 135 13.70 -5.29 -8.88
CA SER A 135 14.81 -4.50 -9.42
C SER A 135 14.58 -3.00 -9.24
N ILE A 136 15.65 -2.21 -9.42
CA ILE A 136 15.54 -0.75 -9.44
C ILE A 136 14.63 -0.31 -10.61
N GLU A 137 14.74 -0.95 -11.78
CA GLU A 137 13.91 -0.61 -12.94
C GLU A 137 12.42 -0.83 -12.66
N ASP A 138 12.03 -1.87 -11.91
CA ASP A 138 10.63 -2.05 -11.51
C ASP A 138 10.10 -0.86 -10.71
N ILE A 139 10.93 -0.30 -9.82
CA ILE A 139 10.58 0.89 -9.02
C ILE A 139 10.51 2.13 -9.89
N LEU A 140 11.46 2.31 -10.82
CA LEU A 140 11.47 3.43 -11.77
C LEU A 140 10.26 3.35 -12.70
N GLU A 141 9.89 2.16 -13.16
CA GLU A 141 8.79 1.91 -14.08
C GLU A 141 7.42 2.04 -13.39
N MET A 142 7.30 1.61 -12.12
CA MET A 142 6.18 1.96 -11.27
C MET A 142 6.04 3.49 -11.18
N HIS A 143 7.11 4.20 -10.82
CA HIS A 143 7.09 5.65 -10.70
C HIS A 143 6.79 6.35 -12.04
N ARG A 144 7.31 5.83 -13.15
CA ARG A 144 7.06 6.30 -14.52
C ARG A 144 5.58 6.27 -14.84
N ARG A 145 4.85 5.24 -14.42
CA ARG A 145 3.39 5.16 -14.58
C ARG A 145 2.64 6.07 -13.61
N VAL A 146 3.07 6.13 -12.34
CA VAL A 146 2.46 6.99 -11.30
C VAL A 146 2.41 8.45 -11.74
N LEU A 147 3.50 8.98 -12.30
CA LEU A 147 3.59 10.37 -12.74
C LEU A 147 3.44 10.58 -14.25
N GLY A 148 3.48 9.55 -15.08
CA GLY A 148 3.60 9.69 -16.54
C GLY A 148 2.56 10.60 -17.20
N ASN A 149 1.32 10.59 -16.69
CA ASN A 149 0.27 11.49 -17.18
C ASN A 149 0.31 12.88 -16.52
N ALA A 150 0.75 12.97 -15.25
CA ALA A 150 0.70 14.20 -14.46
C ALA A 150 1.95 15.08 -14.65
N ASP A 151 3.12 14.46 -14.76
CA ASP A 151 4.43 15.06 -14.98
C ASP A 151 5.34 14.08 -15.76
N PRO A 152 5.21 14.02 -17.10
CA PRO A 152 5.98 13.09 -17.94
C PRO A 152 7.48 13.38 -17.97
N VAL A 153 7.92 14.57 -17.57
CA VAL A 153 9.35 14.96 -17.62
C VAL A 153 10.12 14.30 -16.50
N GLU A 154 9.52 14.23 -15.31
CA GLU A 154 10.13 13.66 -14.10
C GLU A 154 9.72 12.20 -13.85
N ALA A 155 8.74 11.68 -14.60
CA ALA A 155 8.25 10.32 -14.51
C ALA A 155 9.37 9.27 -14.71
N GLY A 156 9.59 8.43 -13.69
CA GLY A 156 10.64 7.40 -13.70
C GLY A 156 12.07 7.92 -13.64
N ARG A 157 12.27 9.23 -13.37
CA ARG A 157 13.58 9.86 -13.28
C ARG A 157 13.96 10.11 -11.82
N VAL A 158 15.15 9.66 -11.44
CA VAL A 158 15.73 9.98 -10.13
C VAL A 158 16.11 11.46 -10.07
N ARG A 159 15.82 12.12 -8.95
CA ARG A 159 16.08 13.54 -8.79
C ARG A 159 17.58 13.85 -8.86
N THR A 160 17.88 15.00 -9.45
CA THR A 160 19.26 15.51 -9.55
C THR A 160 19.50 16.70 -8.62
N THR A 161 18.44 17.19 -7.98
CA THR A 161 18.46 18.33 -7.05
C THR A 161 18.11 17.86 -5.64
N GLN A 162 18.52 18.65 -4.66
CA GLN A 162 18.13 18.40 -3.28
C GLN A 162 16.69 18.85 -3.02
N VAL A 163 15.96 18.06 -2.25
CA VAL A 163 14.57 18.32 -1.86
C VAL A 163 14.44 18.34 -0.34
N TYR A 164 13.34 18.88 0.18
CA TYR A 164 13.07 18.97 1.60
C TYR A 164 11.66 18.47 1.90
N VAL A 165 11.53 17.55 2.86
CA VAL A 165 10.25 16.89 3.18
C VAL A 165 9.88 17.25 4.61
N GLY A 166 9.11 18.32 4.77
CA GLY A 166 8.76 18.86 6.08
C GLY A 166 10.01 19.31 6.85
N ARG A 167 10.36 18.61 7.94
CA ARG A 167 11.56 18.87 8.75
C ARG A 167 12.74 17.92 8.45
N PHE A 168 12.55 17.00 7.51
CA PHE A 168 13.54 15.99 7.16
C PHE A 168 14.24 16.38 5.85
N THR A 169 15.56 16.21 5.82
CA THR A 169 16.39 16.38 4.61
C THR A 169 16.79 14.99 4.12
N PRO A 170 16.25 14.54 2.98
CA PRO A 170 16.64 13.26 2.38
C PRO A 170 18.10 13.22 1.93
N VAL A 171 18.54 12.02 1.55
CA VAL A 171 19.90 11.76 1.08
C VAL A 171 20.30 12.72 -0.06
N PRO A 172 21.55 13.19 -0.17
CA PRO A 172 21.94 14.01 -1.32
C PRO A 172 21.73 13.27 -2.66
N PRO A 173 21.39 13.98 -3.76
CA PRO A 173 21.01 13.35 -5.03
C PRO A 173 22.09 12.40 -5.60
N GLU A 174 23.36 12.71 -5.37
CA GLU A 174 24.51 11.90 -5.81
C GLU A 174 24.57 10.49 -5.21
N TYR A 175 23.94 10.26 -4.05
CA TYR A 175 23.91 8.96 -3.37
C TYR A 175 22.57 8.22 -3.53
N VAL A 176 21.60 8.80 -4.23
CA VAL A 176 20.24 8.21 -4.32
C VAL A 176 20.27 6.86 -5.02
N MET A 177 21.04 6.71 -6.10
CA MET A 177 21.14 5.45 -6.83
C MET A 177 21.78 4.35 -5.98
N ASP A 178 22.81 4.67 -5.20
CA ASP A 178 23.44 3.72 -4.28
C ASP A 178 22.45 3.27 -3.20
N GLN A 179 21.68 4.21 -2.63
CA GLN A 179 20.64 3.88 -1.65
C GLN A 179 19.50 3.05 -2.24
N LEU A 180 19.14 3.25 -3.51
CA LEU A 180 18.19 2.39 -4.21
C LEU A 180 18.77 0.98 -4.43
N SER A 181 20.06 0.88 -4.75
CA SER A 181 20.77 -0.41 -4.83
C SER A 181 20.72 -1.15 -3.50
N ASP A 182 21.15 -0.50 -2.42
CA ASP A 182 21.14 -1.08 -1.06
C ASP A 182 19.74 -1.54 -0.65
N MET A 183 18.71 -0.81 -1.09
CA MET A 183 17.32 -1.14 -0.79
C MET A 183 16.83 -2.35 -1.58
N VAL A 184 17.14 -2.47 -2.88
CA VAL A 184 16.74 -3.66 -3.66
C VAL A 184 17.55 -4.89 -3.26
N ASP A 185 18.83 -4.73 -2.92
CA ASP A 185 19.64 -5.81 -2.38
C ASP A 185 19.04 -6.30 -1.06
N TRP A 186 18.67 -5.38 -0.17
CA TRP A 186 17.95 -5.71 1.06
C TRP A 186 16.59 -6.37 0.79
N LEU A 187 15.84 -5.98 -0.24
CA LEU A 187 14.54 -6.59 -0.56
C LEU A 187 14.65 -8.04 -1.04
N ASN A 188 15.76 -8.38 -1.71
CA ASN A 188 15.98 -9.66 -2.35
C ASN A 188 16.87 -10.62 -1.52
N ASP A 189 17.44 -10.15 -0.41
CA ASP A 189 18.27 -10.95 0.49
C ASP A 189 17.47 -12.07 1.20
N GLU A 190 18.03 -13.27 1.29
CA GLU A 190 17.36 -14.43 1.89
C GLU A 190 16.92 -14.19 3.34
N SER A 191 17.70 -13.43 4.11
CA SER A 191 17.39 -13.13 5.52
C SER A 191 16.15 -12.25 5.66
N THR A 192 15.91 -11.35 4.70
CA THR A 192 14.76 -10.45 4.71
C THR A 192 13.53 -11.11 4.10
N LEU A 193 13.71 -12.05 3.16
CA LEU A 193 12.63 -12.90 2.65
C LEU A 193 11.99 -13.74 3.76
N ALA A 194 12.77 -14.13 4.78
CA ALA A 194 12.29 -14.84 5.97
C ALA A 194 11.54 -13.96 7.00
N MET A 195 11.58 -12.63 6.86
CA MET A 195 10.82 -11.72 7.73
C MET A 195 9.31 -11.83 7.49
N ASP A 196 8.53 -11.42 8.49
CA ASP A 196 7.08 -11.29 8.34
C ASP A 196 6.78 -10.32 7.16
N PRO A 197 5.94 -10.71 6.18
CA PRO A 197 5.63 -9.87 5.03
C PRO A 197 5.12 -8.47 5.36
N ILE A 198 4.37 -8.32 6.45
CA ILE A 198 3.84 -7.02 6.89
C ILE A 198 4.99 -6.13 7.37
N GLU A 199 5.91 -6.69 8.16
CA GLU A 199 7.11 -5.98 8.61
C GLU A 199 8.01 -5.61 7.42
N ARG A 200 8.25 -6.56 6.52
CA ARG A 200 9.06 -6.33 5.31
C ARG A 200 8.48 -5.21 4.45
N ALA A 201 7.16 -5.23 4.21
CA ALA A 201 6.48 -4.22 3.41
C ALA A 201 6.48 -2.83 4.09
N ALA A 202 6.30 -2.79 5.41
CA ALA A 202 6.38 -1.55 6.19
C ALA A 202 7.78 -0.93 6.17
N ILE A 203 8.83 -1.75 6.34
CA ILE A 203 10.23 -1.30 6.27
C ILE A 203 10.58 -0.83 4.86
N ALA A 204 10.18 -1.56 3.81
CA ALA A 204 10.40 -1.17 2.42
C ALA A 204 9.77 0.18 2.09
N HIS A 205 8.51 0.39 2.50
CA HIS A 205 7.83 1.67 2.38
C HIS A 205 8.61 2.78 3.09
N TYR A 206 9.00 2.56 4.35
CA TYR A 206 9.75 3.55 5.12
C TYR A 206 11.10 3.91 4.49
N LYS A 207 11.87 2.89 4.04
CA LYS A 207 13.14 3.08 3.35
C LYS A 207 12.98 3.94 2.09
N LEU A 208 11.99 3.65 1.23
CA LEU A 208 11.77 4.44 0.01
C LEU A 208 11.39 5.90 0.33
N VAL A 209 10.52 6.12 1.33
CA VAL A 209 10.13 7.47 1.76
C VAL A 209 11.32 8.26 2.31
N LEU A 210 12.24 7.59 3.03
CA LEU A 210 13.43 8.18 3.63
C LEU A 210 14.50 8.52 2.58
N VAL A 211 14.75 7.64 1.63
CA VAL A 211 15.66 7.90 0.48
C VAL A 211 15.09 9.04 -0.38
N HIS A 212 13.77 9.04 -0.57
CA HIS A 212 13.04 10.04 -1.35
C HIS A 212 13.65 10.25 -2.75
N PRO A 213 13.70 9.19 -3.58
CA PRO A 213 14.50 9.20 -4.81
C PRO A 213 13.95 10.11 -5.92
N PHE A 214 12.67 10.47 -5.87
CA PHE A 214 11.99 11.23 -6.91
C PHE A 214 11.69 12.66 -6.47
N THR A 215 11.42 13.56 -7.42
CA THR A 215 11.02 14.96 -7.15
C THR A 215 9.59 15.07 -6.62
N ASP A 216 8.68 14.20 -7.08
CA ASP A 216 7.31 14.00 -6.59
C ASP A 216 6.98 12.49 -6.67
N GLY A 217 5.80 12.06 -6.22
CA GLY A 217 5.31 10.69 -6.38
C GLY A 217 5.85 9.68 -5.37
N ASN A 218 6.82 10.07 -4.52
CA ASN A 218 7.46 9.17 -3.54
C ASN A 218 6.46 8.44 -2.62
N GLY A 219 5.48 9.14 -2.06
CA GLY A 219 4.47 8.53 -1.19
C GLY A 219 3.59 7.51 -1.91
N ARG A 220 3.18 7.83 -3.15
CA ARG A 220 2.39 6.94 -4.01
C ARG A 220 3.17 5.68 -4.40
N THR A 221 4.42 5.85 -4.86
CA THR A 221 5.30 4.72 -5.19
C THR A 221 5.64 3.88 -3.96
N ALA A 222 5.81 4.47 -2.77
CA ALA A 222 6.07 3.73 -1.54
C ALA A 222 4.89 2.85 -1.12
N ARG A 223 3.66 3.37 -1.23
CA ARG A 223 2.43 2.59 -0.97
C ARG A 223 2.20 1.51 -2.03
N LEU A 224 2.63 1.75 -3.27
CA LEU A 224 2.59 0.77 -4.34
C LEU A 224 3.61 -0.36 -4.13
N LEU A 225 4.85 -0.03 -3.74
CA LEU A 225 5.88 -1.01 -3.36
C LEU A 225 5.45 -1.85 -2.14
N LEU A 226 4.85 -1.22 -1.13
CA LEU A 226 4.23 -1.92 -0.01
C LEU A 226 3.22 -2.96 -0.51
N ASN A 227 2.35 -2.57 -1.44
CA ASN A 227 1.34 -3.46 -2.01
C ASN A 227 1.97 -4.59 -2.82
N LEU A 228 3.01 -4.33 -3.61
CA LEU A 228 3.73 -5.36 -4.35
C LEU A 228 4.23 -6.47 -3.41
N ILE A 229 4.88 -6.10 -2.31
CA ILE A 229 5.43 -7.06 -1.33
C ILE A 229 4.31 -7.85 -0.65
N MET A 230 3.24 -7.16 -0.25
CA MET A 230 2.08 -7.80 0.38
C MET A 230 1.38 -8.78 -0.57
N MET A 231 1.15 -8.37 -1.82
CA MET A 231 0.46 -9.18 -2.82
C MET A 231 1.29 -10.39 -3.28
N ARG A 232 2.61 -10.24 -3.45
CA ARG A 232 3.52 -11.39 -3.66
C ARG A 232 3.48 -12.41 -2.51
N SER A 233 3.09 -11.96 -1.31
CA SER A 233 2.96 -12.79 -0.11
C SER A 233 1.53 -13.32 0.13
N GLY A 234 0.65 -13.21 -0.88
CA GLY A 234 -0.72 -13.76 -0.88
C GLY A 234 -1.78 -12.89 -0.19
N PHE A 235 -1.47 -11.62 0.09
CA PHE A 235 -2.47 -10.67 0.58
C PHE A 235 -3.27 -10.06 -0.57
N PRO A 236 -4.55 -9.68 -0.35
CA PRO A 236 -5.23 -8.77 -1.27
C PRO A 236 -4.57 -7.38 -1.26
N PRO A 237 -4.88 -6.50 -2.23
CA PRO A 237 -4.46 -5.10 -2.18
C PRO A 237 -4.76 -4.46 -0.81
N VAL A 238 -3.73 -3.92 -0.18
CA VAL A 238 -3.81 -3.23 1.11
C VAL A 238 -4.16 -1.77 0.86
N ILE A 239 -5.38 -1.40 1.23
CA ILE A 239 -5.86 -0.02 1.16
C ILE A 239 -5.54 0.68 2.48
N LEU A 240 -4.77 1.76 2.41
CA LEU A 240 -4.58 2.70 3.51
C LEU A 240 -5.61 3.83 3.32
N PRO A 241 -6.67 3.90 4.14
CA PRO A 241 -7.76 4.86 3.93
C PRO A 241 -7.29 6.31 4.10
N VAL A 242 -7.93 7.24 3.39
CA VAL A 242 -7.60 8.67 3.49
C VAL A 242 -8.11 9.26 4.81
N GLU A 243 -9.16 8.67 5.37
CA GLU A 243 -9.75 9.00 6.65
C GLU A 243 -8.73 8.83 7.79
N THR A 244 -7.79 7.90 7.64
CA THR A 244 -6.70 7.62 8.59
C THR A 244 -5.38 8.30 8.20
N ARG A 245 -5.40 9.31 7.31
CA ARG A 245 -4.21 10.06 6.88
C ARG A 245 -3.40 10.63 8.07
N ALA A 246 -4.09 11.11 9.11
CA ALA A 246 -3.41 11.62 10.31
C ALA A 246 -2.67 10.49 11.06
N GLU A 247 -3.28 9.31 11.19
CA GLU A 247 -2.66 8.12 11.80
C GLU A 247 -1.45 7.65 10.96
N TYR A 248 -1.58 7.64 9.63
CA TYR A 248 -0.48 7.33 8.71
C TYR A 248 0.75 8.21 8.95
N TYR A 249 0.62 9.54 8.91
CA TYR A 249 1.77 10.41 9.15
C TYR A 249 2.26 10.38 10.60
N ALA A 250 1.37 10.17 11.58
CA ALA A 250 1.77 10.04 12.99
C ALA A 250 2.66 8.80 13.20
N THR A 251 2.35 7.68 12.55
CA THR A 251 3.17 6.46 12.65
C THR A 251 4.51 6.61 11.94
N LEU A 252 4.57 7.29 10.78
CA LEU A 252 5.84 7.63 10.12
C LEU A 252 6.69 8.61 10.94
N HIS A 253 6.05 9.53 11.66
CA HIS A 253 6.77 10.41 12.59
C HIS A 253 7.46 9.62 13.71
N VAL A 254 6.79 8.61 14.27
CA VAL A 254 7.40 7.73 15.29
C VAL A 254 8.50 6.83 14.68
N ALA A 255 8.35 6.41 13.43
CA ALA A 255 9.40 5.69 12.70
C ALA A 255 10.68 6.53 12.57
N ASN A 256 10.57 7.84 12.33
CA ASN A 256 11.71 8.77 12.33
C ASN A 256 12.37 8.92 13.71
N LEU A 257 11.67 8.61 14.80
CA LEU A 257 12.22 8.54 16.16
C LEU A 257 12.88 7.17 16.46
N GLY A 258 12.92 6.25 15.49
CA GLY A 258 13.55 4.94 15.61
C GLY A 258 12.62 3.80 15.99
N ASP A 259 11.29 4.00 16.02
CA ASP A 259 10.33 2.94 16.30
C ASP A 259 9.32 2.74 15.17
N LEU A 260 9.55 1.71 14.35
CA LEU A 260 8.68 1.34 13.22
C LEU A 260 7.44 0.54 13.63
N ARG A 261 7.36 0.03 14.87
CA ARG A 261 6.26 -0.86 15.30
C ARG A 261 4.87 -0.23 15.13
N PRO A 262 4.64 1.08 15.39
CA PRO A 262 3.34 1.69 15.12
C PRO A 262 2.94 1.64 13.64
N PHE A 263 3.89 1.82 12.71
CA PHE A 263 3.61 1.73 11.29
C PHE A 263 3.33 0.29 10.85
N VAL A 264 4.05 -0.69 11.39
CA VAL A 264 3.75 -2.12 11.18
C VAL A 264 2.33 -2.46 11.65
N ARG A 265 1.93 -2.02 12.85
CA ARG A 265 0.57 -2.20 13.38
C ARG A 265 -0.49 -1.54 12.50
N TYR A 266 -0.20 -0.34 12.00
CA TYR A 266 -1.09 0.38 11.10
C TYR A 266 -1.31 -0.38 9.79
N VAL A 267 -0.24 -0.86 9.17
CA VAL A 267 -0.34 -1.69 7.94
C VAL A 267 -1.10 -2.99 8.26
N ALA A 268 -0.76 -3.69 9.34
CA ALA A 268 -1.44 -4.92 9.76
C ALA A 268 -2.96 -4.73 9.94
N LYS A 269 -3.37 -3.67 10.65
CA LYS A 269 -4.78 -3.29 10.86
C LYS A 269 -5.52 -3.09 9.54
N HIS A 270 -4.91 -2.38 8.59
CA HIS A 270 -5.55 -2.10 7.31
C HIS A 270 -5.48 -3.27 6.33
N SER A 271 -4.48 -4.15 6.44
CA SER A 271 -4.45 -5.45 5.74
C SER A 271 -5.56 -6.36 6.24
N GLU A 272 -5.76 -6.45 7.56
CA GLU A 272 -6.87 -7.18 8.18
C GLU A 272 -8.22 -6.64 7.68
N ALA A 273 -8.42 -5.32 7.73
CA ALA A 273 -9.65 -4.69 7.24
C ALA A 273 -9.90 -4.97 5.74
N SER A 274 -8.84 -4.96 4.94
CA SER A 274 -8.91 -5.31 3.51
C SER A 274 -9.36 -6.75 3.32
N ILE A 275 -8.75 -7.72 4.03
CA ILE A 275 -9.14 -9.13 3.99
C ILE A 275 -10.60 -9.33 4.45
N GLN A 276 -10.98 -8.71 5.56
CA GLN A 276 -12.34 -8.81 6.10
C GLN A 276 -13.38 -8.25 5.12
N ARG A 277 -13.05 -7.21 4.34
CA ARG A 277 -13.93 -6.69 3.28
C ARG A 277 -14.24 -7.75 2.23
N TYR A 278 -13.23 -8.53 1.79
CA TYR A 278 -13.43 -9.63 0.85
C TYR A 278 -14.25 -10.78 1.45
N ILE A 279 -13.90 -11.22 2.66
CA ILE A 279 -14.60 -12.32 3.34
C ILE A 279 -16.06 -11.95 3.62
N GLY A 280 -16.32 -10.73 4.12
CA GLY A 280 -17.66 -10.25 4.43
C GLY A 280 -18.56 -10.19 3.19
N ALA A 281 -18.03 -9.74 2.06
CA ALA A 281 -18.79 -9.67 0.81
C ALA A 281 -19.19 -11.05 0.27
N MET A 282 -18.34 -12.07 0.45
CA MET A 282 -18.70 -13.44 0.03
C MET A 282 -19.84 -14.00 0.88
N LYS A 283 -19.83 -13.75 2.19
CA LYS A 283 -20.90 -14.21 3.11
C LYS A 283 -22.24 -13.58 2.74
N THR A 284 -22.28 -12.27 2.51
CA THR A 284 -23.50 -11.59 2.07
C THR A 284 -24.01 -12.08 0.70
N SER A 285 -23.13 -12.43 -0.23
CA SER A 285 -23.55 -13.01 -1.51
C SER A 285 -24.06 -14.44 -1.35
N SER A 286 -23.47 -15.27 -0.49
CA SER A 286 -24.02 -16.61 -0.19
C SER A 286 -25.39 -16.53 0.47
N ASP A 287 -25.60 -15.58 1.38
CA ASP A 287 -26.91 -15.36 2.03
C ASP A 287 -27.95 -14.80 1.05
N ASN A 288 -27.53 -14.00 0.05
CA ASN A 288 -28.43 -13.51 -1.00
C ASN A 288 -28.71 -14.58 -2.07
N ILE A 289 -27.76 -15.46 -2.42
CA ILE A 289 -27.98 -16.58 -3.36
C ILE A 289 -28.96 -17.60 -2.77
N ILE A 290 -29.04 -17.75 -1.45
CA ILE A 290 -30.08 -18.58 -0.79
C ILE A 290 -31.46 -17.91 -0.89
N ASN A 291 -31.53 -16.60 -1.17
CA ASN A 291 -32.77 -15.83 -1.26
C ASN A 291 -33.16 -15.39 -2.69
N GLU A 292 -32.29 -15.57 -3.68
CA GLU A 292 -32.53 -15.19 -5.08
C GLU A 292 -32.32 -16.42 -5.99
N GLU A 293 -33.30 -17.34 -5.98
CA GLU A 293 -33.66 -18.03 -7.23
C GLU A 293 -34.31 -16.99 -8.16
N ASP A 294 -33.83 -16.94 -9.40
CA ASP A 294 -34.26 -16.09 -10.53
C ASP A 294 -33.69 -14.67 -10.64
N THR A 295 -32.60 -14.51 -11.43
CA THR A 295 -32.54 -13.56 -12.55
C THR A 295 -31.30 -13.80 -13.42
N GLU A 296 -31.51 -14.04 -14.72
CA GLU A 296 -30.48 -14.22 -15.74
C GLU A 296 -29.59 -12.96 -15.91
N LEU A 297 -28.28 -13.17 -16.03
CA LEU A 297 -27.29 -12.14 -16.36
C LEU A 297 -27.50 -11.60 -17.79
N THR A 298 -27.52 -10.28 -17.94
CA THR A 298 -27.66 -9.61 -19.24
C THR A 298 -26.37 -9.64 -20.06
N ALA A 299 -26.52 -9.85 -21.37
CA ALA A 299 -25.44 -10.03 -22.36
C ALA A 299 -24.36 -8.93 -22.41
N GLU A 300 -24.62 -7.72 -21.89
CA GLU A 300 -23.67 -6.60 -21.86
C GLU A 300 -22.48 -6.82 -20.91
N GLU A 301 -22.64 -7.63 -19.85
CA GLU A 301 -21.55 -7.88 -18.89
C GLU A 301 -20.49 -8.87 -19.42
N SER A 302 -20.85 -9.67 -20.43
CA SER A 302 -19.94 -10.63 -21.09
C SER A 302 -18.99 -9.93 -22.07
N GLU A 303 -19.48 -8.95 -22.84
CA GLU A 303 -18.68 -8.25 -23.86
C GLU A 303 -17.56 -7.40 -23.26
N VAL A 304 -17.75 -6.83 -22.07
CA VAL A 304 -16.72 -6.01 -21.40
C VAL A 304 -15.59 -6.88 -20.83
N SER A 305 -15.90 -8.10 -20.38
CA SER A 305 -14.90 -9.05 -19.88
C SER A 305 -13.99 -9.56 -21.01
N GLU A 306 -14.56 -9.85 -22.18
CA GLU A 306 -13.77 -10.26 -23.35
C GLU A 306 -12.86 -9.14 -23.88
N LYS A 307 -13.30 -7.88 -23.77
CA LYS A 307 -12.50 -6.72 -24.18
C LYS A 307 -11.23 -6.53 -23.33
N ILE A 308 -11.35 -6.72 -22.01
CA ILE A 308 -10.21 -6.63 -21.08
C ILE A 308 -9.22 -7.78 -21.31
N GLU A 309 -9.71 -9.00 -21.56
CA GLU A 309 -8.84 -10.12 -21.89
C GLU A 309 -8.16 -9.98 -23.26
N ALA A 310 -8.84 -9.37 -24.23
CA ALA A 310 -8.26 -9.07 -25.55
C ALA A 310 -7.18 -7.98 -25.48
N GLU A 311 -7.39 -6.93 -24.69
CA GLU A 311 -6.40 -5.86 -24.49
C GLU A 311 -5.15 -6.35 -23.73
N CYS A 312 -5.32 -7.27 -22.77
CA CYS A 312 -4.19 -7.95 -22.11
C CYS A 312 -3.37 -8.84 -23.06
N ARG A 313 -3.98 -9.39 -24.11
CA ARG A 313 -3.26 -10.21 -25.13
C ARG A 313 -2.61 -9.38 -26.22
N ALA A 314 -3.09 -8.16 -26.47
CA ALA A 314 -2.61 -7.28 -27.53
C ALA A 314 -1.41 -6.39 -27.11
N GLY A 315 -1.05 -6.40 -25.81
CA GLY A 315 0.04 -5.59 -25.25
C GLY A 315 1.40 -6.28 -25.13
N ASN A 316 1.61 -7.42 -25.80
CA ASN A 316 2.92 -8.09 -25.92
C ASN A 316 3.74 -7.53 -27.09
#